data_AF-A0A5K0W7C1-F1
#
_entry.id   AF-A0A5K0W7C1-F1
#
_cell.length_a   1.000
_cell.length_b   1.000
_cell.length_c   1.000
_cell.angle_alpha   90.00
_cell.angle_beta   90.00
_cell.angle_gamma   90.00
#
_symmetry.space_group_name_H-M   'P 1'
#
loop_
_entity.id
_entity.type
_entity.pdbx_description
1 polymer ?
#
loop_
_entity_poly.entity_id
_entity_poly.type
_entity_poly.pdbx_seq_one_letter_code
_entity_poly.pdbx_strand_id
1 'polypeptide(L)' 'YYSFVLETPYASTGTHNLAKATARGNTVVLFVASANDKQWPTSQKILKEIVDSFNV' A
#
# COMPACT_ATOMS: atom_id res chain seq x y z
N TYR A 1 6.45 -12.22 5.27
CA TYR A 1 5.84 -11.02 4.67
C TYR A 1 5.18 -11.42 3.36
N TYR A 2 3.91 -11.07 3.17
CA TYR A 2 3.27 -11.14 1.85
C TYR A 2 3.02 -9.69 1.39
N SER A 3 3.45 -9.37 0.17
CA SER A 3 3.23 -8.07 -0.45
C SER A 3 2.20 -8.20 -1.56
N PHE A 4 1.17 -7.36 -1.54
CA PHE A 4 0.09 -7.38 -2.52
C PHE A 4 -0.08 -5.99 -3.13
N VAL A 5 -0.26 -5.92 -4.45
CA VAL A 5 -0.70 -4.71 -5.14
C VAL A 5 -2.20 -4.85 -5.36
N LEU A 6 -3.00 -3.89 -4.87
CA LEU A 6 -4.44 -3.89 -5.06
C LEU A 6 -4.83 -2.69 -5.94
N GLU A 7 -5.41 -2.97 -7.09
CA GLU A 7 -6.11 -1.95 -7.87
C GLU A 7 -7.57 -1.88 -7.40
N THR A 8 -8.01 -0.70 -6.96
CA THR A 8 -9.38 -0.49 -6.45
C THR A 8 -10.09 0.58 -7.28
N PRO A 9 -10.52 0.24 -8.52
CA PRO A 9 -11.01 1.23 -9.48
C PRO A 9 -12.33 1.93 -9.07
N TYR A 10 -13.05 1.39 -8.10
CA TYR A 10 -14.30 1.97 -7.58
C TYR A 10 -14.12 2.77 -6.28
N ALA A 11 -12.89 2.90 -5.77
CA ALA A 11 -12.62 3.69 -4.59
C ALA A 11 -12.72 5.19 -4.94
N SER A 12 -13.52 5.94 -4.19
CA SER A 12 -13.70 7.39 -4.40
C SER A 12 -12.41 8.19 -4.14
N THR A 13 -11.45 7.61 -3.43
CA THR A 13 -10.10 8.12 -3.16
C THR A 13 -9.14 6.93 -3.05
N GLY A 14 -7.89 7.06 -3.54
CA GLY A 14 -6.91 5.99 -3.45
C GLY A 14 -7.17 4.85 -4.44
N THR A 15 -7.34 5.19 -5.73
CA THR A 15 -7.57 4.23 -6.83
C THR A 15 -6.41 3.25 -7.01
N HIS A 16 -5.18 3.70 -6.67
CA HIS A 16 -3.99 2.87 -6.63
C HIS A 16 -3.58 2.60 -5.17
N ASN A 17 -3.42 1.32 -4.82
CA ASN A 17 -2.99 0.90 -3.48
C ASN A 17 -1.81 -0.07 -3.53
N LEU A 18 -0.85 0.16 -2.65
CA LEU A 18 0.24 -0.74 -2.34
C LEU A 18 0.05 -1.21 -0.90
N ALA A 19 0.02 -2.52 -0.67
CA ALA A 19 -0.26 -3.10 0.63
C ALA A 19 0.80 -4.11 1.07
N LYS A 20 1.13 -4.09 2.36
CA LYS A 20 1.99 -5.08 3.02
C LYS A 20 1.32 -5.57 4.28
N ALA A 21 1.20 -6.89 4.40
CA ALA A 21 0.60 -7.54 5.56
C ALA A 21 1.64 -8.39 6.30
N THR A 22 1.58 -8.37 7.63
CA THR A 22 2.40 -9.23 8.49
C THR A 22 1.65 -9.59 9.77
N ALA A 23 2.10 -10.65 10.44
CA ALA A 23 1.60 -11.07 11.74
C ALA A 23 2.73 -11.03 12.76
N ARG A 24 2.47 -10.51 13.95
CA ARG A 24 3.40 -10.52 15.09
C ARG A 24 2.66 -10.96 16.34
N GLY A 25 2.99 -12.17 16.83
CA GLY A 25 2.23 -12.84 17.88
C GLY A 25 0.78 -13.06 17.42
N ASN A 26 -0.17 -12.51 18.17
CA ASN A 26 -1.61 -12.66 17.91
C ASN A 26 -2.22 -11.48 17.14
N THR A 27 -1.38 -10.56 16.64
CA THR A 27 -1.83 -9.35 15.92
C THR A 27 -1.46 -9.43 14.45
N VAL A 28 -2.42 -9.12 13.58
CA VAL A 28 -2.21 -8.91 12.15
C VAL A 28 -2.12 -7.41 11.89
N VAL A 29 -1.09 -6.99 11.17
CA VAL A 29 -0.89 -5.61 10.75
C VAL A 29 -1.01 -5.54 9.24
N LEU A 30 -1.89 -4.67 8.77
CA LEU A 30 -2.08 -4.34 7.36
C LEU A 30 -1.66 -2.88 7.16
N PHE A 31 -0.61 -2.67 6.38
CA PHE A 31 -0.16 -1.35 5.95
C PHE A 31 -0.60 -1.12 4.51
N VAL A 32 -1.29 -0.01 4.25
CA VAL A 32 -1.76 0.38 2.91
C VAL A 32 -1.33 1.81 2.63
N ALA A 33 -0.60 1.99 1.53
CA ALA A 33 -0.25 3.30 0.99
C ALA A 33 -1.03 3.51 -0.32
N SER A 34 -1.67 4.66 -0.47
CA SER A 34 -2.58 4.92 -1.59
C SER A 34 -2.35 6.27 -2.26
N ALA A 35 -2.72 6.34 -3.53
CA ALA A 35 -2.74 7.57 -4.31
C ALA A 35 -3.92 7.53 -5.30
N ASN A 36 -4.43 8.72 -5.63
CA ASN A 36 -5.36 8.86 -6.76
C ASN A 36 -4.61 8.98 -8.09
N ASP A 37 -5.34 8.91 -9.20
CA ASP A 37 -4.76 8.95 -10.56
C ASP A 37 -3.90 10.18 -10.84
N LYS A 38 -4.23 11.33 -10.24
CA LYS A 38 -3.44 12.57 -10.41
C LYS A 38 -2.09 12.48 -9.69
N GLN A 39 -2.04 11.77 -8.56
CA GLN A 39 -0.85 11.62 -7.72
C GLN A 39 0.01 10.44 -8.15
N TRP A 40 -0.58 9.41 -8.76
CA TRP A 40 0.10 8.15 -9.05
C TRP A 40 1.40 8.30 -9.86
N PRO A 41 1.45 9.07 -10.96
CA PRO A 41 2.67 9.18 -11.78
C PRO A 41 3.88 9.71 -11.01
N THR A 42 3.67 10.59 -10.03
CA THR A 42 4.76 11.18 -9.22
C THR A 42 4.98 10.43 -7.90
N SER A 43 3.95 9.76 -7.39
CA SER A 43 3.96 9.15 -6.05
C SER A 43 4.30 7.65 -6.07
N GLN A 44 4.16 6.96 -7.21
CA GLN A 44 4.33 5.50 -7.27
C GLN A 44 5.68 5.03 -6.68
N LYS A 45 6.77 5.69 -7.04
CA LYS A 45 8.11 5.31 -6.57
C LYS A 45 8.23 5.44 -5.05
N ILE A 46 7.83 6.60 -4.50
CA ILE A 46 7.96 6.86 -3.07
C ILE A 46 6.99 6.00 -2.25
N LEU A 47 5.77 5.76 -2.73
CA LEU A 47 4.82 4.87 -2.08
C LEU A 47 5.36 3.43 -2.02
N LYS A 48 6.04 2.98 -3.08
CA LYS A 48 6.71 1.69 -3.09
C LYS A 48 7.83 1.62 -2.05
N GLU A 49 8.70 2.64 -1.98
CA GLU A 49 9.78 2.72 -0.99
C GLU A 49 9.24 2.72 0.46
N ILE A 50 8.14 3.42 0.72
CA ILE A 50 7.46 3.43 2.02
C ILE A 50 6.96 2.02 2.37
N VAL A 51 6.23 1.36 1.46
CA VAL A 51 5.70 0.01 1.70
C VAL A 51 6.82 -1.02 1.87
N ASP A 52 7.89 -0.93 1.07
CA ASP A 52 9.01 -1.87 1.12
C ASP A 52 9.81 -1.70 2.44
N SER A 53 9.97 -0.47 2.93
CA SER A 53 10.67 -0.15 4.20
C SER A 53 9.88 -0.52 5.47
N PHE A 54 8.56 -0.72 5.36
CA PHE A 54 7.72 -1.09 6.51
C PHE A 54 8.10 -2.46 7.08
N ASN A 55 8.52 -2.51 8.34
CA ASN A 55 8.85 -3.72 9.11
C ASN A 55 8.26 -3.59 10.53
N VAL A 56 7.86 -4.72 11.14
CA VAL A 56 7.11 -4.79 12.41
C VAL A 56 7.84 -5.64 13.45
#